data_AF-A0A9P4QPE9-F1
#
_entry.id   AF-A0A9P4QPE9-F1
#
_cell.length_a   1.000
_cell.length_b   1.000
_cell.length_c   1.000
_cell.angle_alpha   90.00
_cell.angle_beta   90.00
_cell.angle_gamma   90.00
#
_symmetry.space_group_name_H-M   'P 1'
#
loop_
_entity.id
_entity.type
_entity.pdbx_description
1 polymer ?
#
loop_
_entity_poly.entity_id
_entity_poly.type
_entity_poly.pdbx_seq_one_letter_code
_entity_poly.pdbx_strand_id
1 'polypeptide(L)'
;MYGKGKWLLQSVQSQSINPNYLSISTTGGKNKIIDRKTDYTLSYSHRDADVSSLYTRLAATYDDDVSHVMNASTKRTAVFSGLEIKASYGNHTEVEMQMSIWIAASLRKKMKLAGNAGVNIVPAAMAEPALTIVGHKHCIYYAYPCSDLGSNGDKNRSGGEGGVHVFASGLALKTDSVRGTFQLPRLYRNLLAYGMDEGDDGYWDGFLGRVLEKLASDGGRG
;
A
#
# COMPACT_ATOMS: atom_id res chain seq x y z
N MET A 1 11.41 11.21 17.48
CA MET A 1 10.27 11.11 16.54
C MET A 1 9.84 9.65 16.43
N TYR A 2 8.55 9.38 16.33
CA TYR A 2 8.04 8.02 16.10
C TYR A 2 8.58 7.47 14.78
N GLY A 3 8.97 6.20 14.75
CA GLY A 3 9.52 5.55 13.57
C GLY A 3 11.04 5.32 13.54
N LYS A 4 11.81 5.86 14.50
CA LYS A 4 13.23 5.52 14.76
C LYS A 4 14.16 5.49 13.51
N GLY A 5 13.86 6.28 12.47
CA GLY A 5 14.63 6.28 11.22
C GLY A 5 14.22 5.23 10.19
N LYS A 6 13.30 4.31 10.54
CA LYS A 6 12.75 3.25 9.68
C LYS A 6 11.75 3.74 8.63
N TRP A 7 11.27 4.99 8.73
CA TRP A 7 10.25 5.54 7.84
C TRP A 7 10.73 6.77 7.06
N LEU A 8 10.34 6.86 5.80
CA LEU A 8 10.41 8.05 4.97
C LEU A 8 9.00 8.46 4.52
N LEU A 9 8.69 9.75 4.61
CA LEU A 9 7.53 10.33 3.93
C LEU A 9 8.00 10.83 2.57
N GLN A 10 7.47 10.26 1.49
CA GLN A 10 7.87 10.59 0.13
C GLN A 10 6.72 11.22 -0.64
N SER A 11 7.00 12.26 -1.41
CA SER A 11 6.06 12.75 -2.41
C SER A 11 6.05 11.81 -3.61
N VAL A 12 4.86 11.38 -4.01
CA VAL A 12 4.63 10.48 -5.14
C VAL A 12 3.68 11.08 -6.18
N GLN A 13 3.32 12.36 -6.02
CA GLN A 13 2.38 13.08 -6.88
C GLN A 13 2.73 13.02 -8.38
N SER A 14 4.01 13.07 -8.72
CA SER A 14 4.48 12.97 -10.11
C SER A 14 4.65 11.53 -10.61
N GLN A 15 4.60 10.52 -9.72
CA GLN A 15 4.97 9.15 -10.04
C GLN A 15 3.79 8.33 -10.55
N SER A 16 3.98 7.61 -11.65
CA SER A 16 2.90 6.78 -12.23
C SER A 16 2.85 5.40 -11.58
N ILE A 17 1.62 4.92 -11.31
CA ILE A 17 1.36 3.54 -10.93
C ILE A 17 1.60 2.65 -12.16
N ASN A 18 2.19 1.48 -11.95
CA ASN A 18 2.33 0.48 -12.99
C ASN A 18 0.93 0.00 -13.45
N PRO A 19 0.59 0.13 -14.74
CA PRO A 19 -0.72 -0.24 -15.27
C PRO A 19 -1.18 -1.66 -14.95
N ASN A 20 -0.24 -2.59 -14.74
CA ASN A 20 -0.55 -3.98 -14.39
C ASN A 20 -1.26 -4.12 -13.03
N TYR A 21 -1.19 -3.10 -12.16
CA TYR A 21 -1.85 -3.12 -10.85
C TYR A 21 -3.09 -2.21 -10.80
N LEU A 22 -3.45 -1.57 -11.90
CA LEU A 22 -4.64 -0.74 -12.02
C LEU A 22 -5.87 -1.56 -12.42
N SER A 23 -7.03 -1.15 -11.92
CA SER A 23 -8.31 -1.71 -12.36
C SER A 23 -8.62 -1.24 -13.79
N ILE A 24 -9.13 -2.13 -14.63
CA ILE A 24 -9.60 -1.82 -15.98
C ILE A 24 -11.10 -1.54 -15.93
N SER A 25 -11.54 -0.35 -16.33
CA SER A 25 -12.97 -0.06 -16.47
C SER A 25 -13.52 -0.68 -17.75
N THR A 26 -14.57 -1.50 -17.63
CA THR A 26 -15.28 -2.13 -18.75
C THR A 26 -16.46 -1.30 -19.27
N THR A 27 -16.81 -0.19 -18.60
CA THR A 27 -18.09 0.53 -18.80
C THR A 27 -18.06 1.64 -19.85
N GLY A 28 -17.10 1.65 -20.79
CA GLY A 28 -17.16 2.61 -21.88
C GLY A 28 -16.13 2.39 -22.99
N GLY A 29 -16.50 1.60 -24.02
CA GLY A 29 -15.99 1.61 -25.41
C GLY A 29 -14.50 1.41 -25.70
N LYS A 30 -13.61 1.75 -24.77
CA LYS A 30 -12.15 1.57 -24.79
C LYS A 30 -11.74 1.34 -23.34
N ASN A 31 -10.98 0.28 -23.07
CA ASN A 31 -10.42 -0.02 -21.76
C ASN A 31 -9.63 1.18 -21.24
N LYS A 32 -10.27 2.08 -20.48
CA LYS A 32 -9.63 3.28 -19.94
C LYS A 32 -8.98 2.90 -18.62
N ILE A 33 -7.66 2.95 -18.60
CA ILE A 33 -6.86 2.82 -17.38
C ILE A 33 -7.13 4.06 -16.51
N ILE A 34 -7.49 3.85 -15.25
CA ILE A 34 -7.69 4.93 -14.28
C ILE A 34 -6.41 5.05 -13.44
N ASP A 35 -5.55 6.01 -13.78
CA ASP A 35 -4.22 6.21 -13.20
C ASP A 35 -4.18 7.30 -12.12
N ARG A 36 -5.11 7.23 -11.15
CA ARG A 36 -5.16 8.23 -10.08
C ARG A 36 -4.09 7.95 -9.03
N LYS A 37 -3.31 8.98 -8.72
CA LYS A 37 -2.14 8.93 -7.82
C LYS A 37 -2.53 9.42 -6.43
N THR A 38 -1.67 9.20 -5.45
CA THR A 38 -1.75 9.89 -4.16
C THR A 38 -0.67 10.97 -4.09
N ASP A 39 -0.81 11.96 -3.21
CA ASP A 39 0.23 12.97 -3.02
C ASP A 39 1.48 12.45 -2.32
N TYR A 40 1.31 11.64 -1.27
CA TYR A 40 2.41 11.11 -0.45
C TYR A 40 2.25 9.63 -0.08
N THR A 41 3.36 8.97 0.21
CA THR A 41 3.40 7.61 0.76
C THR A 41 4.39 7.51 1.90
N LEU A 42 4.19 6.56 2.81
CA LEU A 42 5.23 6.14 3.74
C LEU A 42 6.01 5.01 3.08
N SER A 43 7.32 5.02 3.23
CA SER A 43 8.17 3.95 2.74
C SER A 43 9.21 3.56 3.77
N TYR A 44 9.66 2.31 3.69
CA TYR A 44 10.69 1.81 4.59
C TYR A 44 12.02 2.45 4.18
N SER A 45 12.69 3.00 5.18
CA SER A 45 13.82 3.89 4.99
C SER A 45 15.11 3.13 4.74
N HIS A 46 15.75 3.35 3.59
CA HIS A 46 17.12 2.89 3.34
C HIS A 46 18.16 3.55 4.28
N ARG A 47 17.77 4.48 5.15
CA ARG A 47 18.66 5.04 6.18
C ARG A 47 18.73 4.16 7.43
N ASP A 48 17.79 3.24 7.58
CA ASP A 48 17.86 2.20 8.59
C ASP A 48 18.76 1.06 8.09
N ALA A 49 19.66 0.58 8.95
CA ALA A 49 20.70 -0.37 8.54
C ALA A 49 20.12 -1.71 8.10
N ASP A 50 19.08 -2.20 8.78
CA ASP A 50 18.46 -3.50 8.50
C ASP A 50 17.68 -3.42 7.18
N VAL A 51 16.89 -2.36 7.00
CA VAL A 51 16.16 -2.11 5.75
C VAL A 51 17.12 -1.90 4.57
N SER A 52 18.21 -1.15 4.76
CA SER A 52 19.23 -0.95 3.72
C SER A 52 19.92 -2.25 3.32
N SER A 53 20.23 -3.09 4.29
CA SER A 53 20.81 -4.43 4.06
C SER A 53 19.85 -5.31 3.26
N LEU A 54 18.56 -5.31 3.61
CA LEU A 54 17.51 -6.01 2.87
C LEU A 54 17.41 -5.54 1.41
N TYR A 55 17.38 -4.22 1.17
CA TYR A 55 17.33 -3.68 -0.19
C TYR A 55 18.58 -4.03 -1.01
N THR A 56 19.75 -4.04 -0.38
CA THR A 56 20.99 -4.46 -1.06
C THR A 56 20.92 -5.91 -1.51
N ARG A 57 20.33 -6.79 -0.70
CA ARG A 57 20.14 -8.20 -1.06
C ARG A 57 19.08 -8.39 -2.13
N LEU A 58 17.93 -7.70 -2.02
CA LEU A 58 16.89 -7.70 -3.06
C LEU A 58 17.45 -7.27 -4.43
N ALA A 59 18.38 -6.31 -4.44
CA ALA A 59 19.01 -5.83 -5.67
C ALA A 59 19.84 -6.90 -6.34
N ALA A 60 20.47 -7.75 -5.53
CA ALA A 60 21.28 -8.86 -6.01
C ALA A 60 20.43 -10.05 -6.48
N THR A 61 19.21 -10.23 -5.96
CA THR A 61 18.45 -11.49 -6.12
C THR A 61 17.09 -11.36 -6.83
N TYR A 62 16.48 -10.18 -6.90
CA TYR A 62 15.06 -10.01 -7.25
C TYR A 62 14.73 -8.67 -7.98
N ASP A 63 15.53 -8.27 -8.97
CA ASP A 63 15.31 -7.12 -9.92
C ASP A 63 14.92 -5.74 -9.30
N ASP A 64 14.90 -5.63 -7.97
CA ASP A 64 14.39 -4.49 -7.21
C ASP A 64 13.03 -3.94 -7.66
N ASP A 65 12.13 -4.73 -8.25
CA ASP A 65 10.77 -4.25 -8.54
C ASP A 65 9.87 -4.58 -7.35
N VAL A 66 9.89 -3.71 -6.33
CA VAL A 66 9.24 -3.93 -5.03
C VAL A 66 7.91 -3.18 -4.94
N SER A 67 7.87 -1.91 -5.33
CA SER A 67 6.67 -1.07 -5.23
C SER A 67 5.77 -1.20 -6.46
N HIS A 68 4.54 -0.67 -6.36
CA HIS A 68 3.60 -0.61 -7.48
C HIS A 68 3.81 0.63 -8.38
N VAL A 69 4.72 1.54 -8.04
CA VAL A 69 5.03 2.74 -8.85
C VAL A 69 6.20 2.51 -9.80
N MET A 70 6.25 3.28 -10.89
CA MET A 70 7.20 3.12 -12.00
C MET A 70 8.48 3.93 -11.86
N ASN A 71 8.56 4.89 -10.92
CA ASN A 71 9.74 5.73 -10.76
C ASN A 71 10.96 4.86 -10.42
N ALA A 72 12.10 5.11 -11.09
CA ALA A 72 13.29 4.25 -11.00
C ALA A 72 13.83 4.07 -9.57
N SER A 73 13.66 5.05 -8.69
CA SER A 73 14.09 4.95 -7.28
C SER A 73 12.99 4.36 -6.40
N THR A 74 11.77 4.89 -6.50
CA THR A 74 10.67 4.48 -5.60
C THR A 74 10.18 3.07 -5.91
N LYS A 75 10.31 2.59 -7.17
CA LYS A 75 10.00 1.21 -7.54
C LYS A 75 10.79 0.18 -6.73
N ARG A 76 11.99 0.54 -6.28
CA ARG A 76 12.92 -0.30 -5.50
C ARG A 76 12.66 -0.28 -4.01
N THR A 77 11.76 0.60 -3.56
CA THR A 77 11.50 0.79 -2.14
C THR A 77 10.17 0.13 -1.78
N ALA A 78 10.13 -0.60 -0.67
CA ALA A 78 8.88 -1.06 -0.10
C ALA A 78 8.06 0.16 0.39
N VAL A 79 6.82 0.25 -0.07
CA VAL A 79 5.88 1.33 0.32
C VAL A 79 4.81 0.78 1.25
N PHE A 80 4.29 1.62 2.13
CA PHE A 80 3.25 1.32 3.09
C PHE A 80 2.33 2.54 3.25
N SER A 81 1.02 2.33 3.13
CA SER A 81 0.01 3.40 3.20
C SER A 81 0.16 4.45 2.09
N GLY A 82 -0.94 5.18 1.87
CA GLY A 82 -0.97 6.41 1.07
C GLY A 82 -1.50 7.57 1.91
N LEU A 83 -1.18 8.80 1.50
CA LEU A 83 -1.75 10.03 2.03
C LEU A 83 -2.15 10.94 0.86
N GLU A 84 -3.46 11.08 0.66
CA GLU A 84 -4.03 12.01 -0.32
C GLU A 84 -4.51 13.27 0.38
N ILE A 85 -4.08 14.44 -0.11
CA ILE A 85 -4.29 15.71 0.56
C ILE A 85 -5.00 16.69 -0.38
N LYS A 86 -6.10 17.27 0.10
CA LYS A 86 -6.76 18.41 -0.57
C LYS A 86 -7.03 19.55 0.39
N ALA A 87 -7.17 20.73 -0.19
CA ALA A 87 -7.74 21.88 0.49
C ALA A 87 -9.16 21.60 0.98
N SER A 88 -9.68 22.44 1.88
CA SER A 88 -11.00 22.28 2.50
C SER A 88 -12.17 22.27 1.52
N TYR A 89 -12.02 22.89 0.34
CA TYR A 89 -12.98 22.90 -0.75
C TYR A 89 -12.79 21.73 -1.75
N GLY A 90 -11.89 20.79 -1.45
CA GLY A 90 -11.60 19.65 -2.29
C GLY A 90 -12.75 18.64 -2.37
N ASN A 91 -12.86 17.95 -3.50
CA ASN A 91 -13.87 16.92 -3.71
C ASN A 91 -13.52 15.63 -2.95
N HIS A 92 -14.31 15.30 -1.92
CA HIS A 92 -14.13 14.09 -1.12
C HIS A 92 -14.24 12.79 -1.94
N THR A 93 -15.17 12.71 -2.88
CA THR A 93 -15.34 11.54 -3.75
C THR A 93 -14.11 11.31 -4.62
N GLU A 94 -13.54 12.40 -5.14
CA GLU A 94 -12.30 12.32 -5.89
C GLU A 94 -11.17 11.76 -5.02
N VAL A 95 -10.97 12.35 -3.84
CA VAL A 95 -9.92 11.96 -2.90
C VAL A 95 -10.02 10.49 -2.48
N GLU A 96 -11.24 10.04 -2.18
CA GLU A 96 -11.52 8.64 -1.86
C GLU A 96 -11.21 7.71 -3.03
N MET A 97 -11.59 8.09 -4.25
CA MET A 97 -11.27 7.33 -5.45
C MET A 97 -9.75 7.28 -5.69
N GLN A 98 -9.03 8.40 -5.56
CA GLN A 98 -7.57 8.44 -5.75
C GLN A 98 -6.86 7.52 -4.75
N MET A 99 -7.26 7.61 -3.48
CA MET A 99 -6.72 6.75 -2.42
C MET A 99 -7.03 5.27 -2.64
N SER A 100 -8.27 4.95 -3.03
CA SER A 100 -8.70 3.57 -3.28
C SER A 100 -7.90 2.93 -4.42
N ILE A 101 -7.61 3.69 -5.48
CA ILE A 101 -6.77 3.22 -6.59
C ILE A 101 -5.34 2.96 -6.13
N TRP A 102 -4.75 3.91 -5.39
CA TRP A 102 -3.41 3.79 -4.85
C TRP A 102 -3.25 2.54 -3.98
N ILE A 103 -4.08 2.40 -2.95
CA ILE A 103 -3.92 1.31 -1.99
C ILE A 103 -4.26 -0.05 -2.60
N ALA A 104 -5.23 -0.13 -3.52
CA ALA A 104 -5.51 -1.36 -4.24
C ALA A 104 -4.34 -1.79 -5.13
N ALA A 105 -3.71 -0.86 -5.84
CA ALA A 105 -2.52 -1.16 -6.64
C ALA A 105 -1.33 -1.60 -5.78
N SER A 106 -1.12 -0.91 -4.64
CA SER A 106 -0.11 -1.31 -3.64
C SER A 106 -0.31 -2.75 -3.20
N LEU A 107 -1.55 -3.11 -2.83
CA LEU A 107 -1.83 -4.44 -2.31
C LEU A 107 -1.70 -5.53 -3.36
N ARG A 108 -2.16 -5.28 -4.61
CA ARG A 108 -1.95 -6.22 -5.73
C ARG A 108 -0.48 -6.49 -6.01
N LYS A 109 0.37 -5.45 -5.98
CA LYS A 109 1.81 -5.63 -6.11
C LYS A 109 2.35 -6.52 -4.99
N LYS A 110 1.94 -6.30 -3.74
CA LYS A 110 2.42 -7.10 -2.61
C LYS A 110 1.89 -8.54 -2.66
N MET A 111 0.68 -8.78 -3.15
CA MET A 111 0.17 -10.13 -3.43
C MET A 111 1.05 -10.85 -4.46
N LYS A 112 1.43 -10.15 -5.54
CA LYS A 112 2.37 -10.70 -6.53
C LYS A 112 3.74 -11.01 -5.91
N LEU A 113 4.26 -10.12 -5.06
CA LEU A 113 5.52 -10.39 -4.34
C LEU A 113 5.42 -11.64 -3.47
N ALA A 114 4.32 -11.80 -2.71
CA ALA A 114 4.09 -12.97 -1.87
C ALA A 114 4.02 -14.26 -2.70
N GLY A 115 3.32 -14.22 -3.84
CA GLY A 115 3.25 -15.32 -4.80
C GLY A 115 4.63 -15.69 -5.35
N ASN A 116 5.41 -14.70 -5.77
CA ASN A 116 6.78 -14.90 -6.27
C ASN A 116 7.72 -15.45 -5.19
N ALA A 117 7.50 -15.08 -3.92
CA ALA A 117 8.26 -15.58 -2.78
C ALA A 117 7.85 -17.00 -2.35
N GLY A 118 6.74 -17.53 -2.89
CA GLY A 118 6.16 -18.80 -2.44
C GLY A 118 5.69 -18.75 -0.97
N VAL A 119 5.43 -17.56 -0.42
CA VAL A 119 5.00 -17.41 0.97
C VAL A 119 3.48 -17.43 1.02
N ASN A 120 2.92 -18.38 1.77
CA ASN A 120 1.49 -18.42 2.03
C ASN A 120 1.15 -17.36 3.10
N ILE A 121 0.40 -16.33 2.71
CA ILE A 121 0.02 -15.22 3.58
C ILE A 121 -1.47 -15.28 3.85
N VAL A 122 -1.84 -15.24 5.13
CA VAL A 122 -3.24 -15.08 5.54
C VAL A 122 -3.72 -13.69 5.09
N PRO A 123 -4.84 -13.57 4.35
CA PRO A 123 -5.31 -12.27 3.83
C PRO A 123 -5.43 -11.16 4.87
N ALA A 124 -5.79 -11.49 6.11
CA ALA A 124 -5.88 -10.54 7.21
C ALA A 124 -4.54 -9.87 7.58
N ALA A 125 -3.42 -10.58 7.44
CA ALA A 125 -2.08 -10.04 7.69
C ALA A 125 -1.67 -8.99 6.65
N MET A 126 -2.37 -8.95 5.51
CA MET A 126 -2.14 -7.99 4.43
C MET A 126 -2.98 -6.72 4.55
N ALA A 127 -3.79 -6.58 5.62
CA ALA A 127 -4.61 -5.39 5.80
C ALA A 127 -3.72 -4.14 5.84
N GLU A 128 -4.01 -3.16 5.00
CA GLU A 128 -3.20 -1.95 4.89
C GLU A 128 -4.06 -0.71 5.13
N PRO A 129 -3.69 0.16 6.08
CA PRO A 129 -4.34 1.44 6.24
C PRO A 129 -3.87 2.46 5.20
N ALA A 130 -4.75 3.42 4.89
CA ALA A 130 -4.52 4.57 4.04
C ALA A 130 -5.23 5.79 4.62
N LEU A 131 -4.73 7.00 4.37
CA LEU A 131 -5.32 8.22 4.91
C LEU A 131 -5.66 9.23 3.84
N THR A 132 -6.77 9.93 4.04
CA THR A 132 -7.07 11.13 3.28
C THR A 132 -7.17 12.32 4.21
N ILE A 133 -6.74 13.49 3.74
CA ILE A 133 -6.78 14.75 4.47
C ILE A 133 -7.49 15.77 3.58
N VAL A 134 -8.65 16.25 3.99
CA VAL A 134 -9.41 17.29 3.28
C VAL A 134 -9.70 18.42 4.24
N GLY A 135 -9.00 19.55 4.06
CA GLY A 135 -9.01 20.65 5.01
C GLY A 135 -8.60 20.18 6.41
N HIS A 136 -9.51 20.25 7.37
CA HIS A 136 -9.28 19.82 8.75
C HIS A 136 -9.60 18.36 9.01
N LYS A 137 -10.15 17.61 8.03
CA LYS A 137 -10.68 16.26 8.24
C LYS A 137 -9.69 15.20 7.76
N HIS A 138 -9.32 14.29 8.64
CA HIS A 138 -8.51 13.11 8.37
C HIS A 138 -9.39 11.86 8.40
N CYS A 139 -9.49 11.13 7.28
CA CYS A 139 -10.23 9.87 7.19
C CYS A 139 -9.25 8.70 7.02
N ILE A 140 -9.63 7.52 7.53
CA ILE A 140 -8.84 6.29 7.39
C ILE A 140 -9.62 5.27 6.56
N TYR A 141 -8.91 4.65 5.63
CA TYR A 141 -9.36 3.56 4.79
C TYR A 141 -8.51 2.33 5.08
N TYR A 142 -9.10 1.14 4.95
CA TYR A 142 -8.40 -0.13 5.06
C TYR A 142 -8.57 -0.93 3.78
N ALA A 143 -7.49 -1.45 3.24
CA ALA A 143 -7.51 -2.35 2.09
C ALA A 143 -7.07 -3.75 2.50
N TYR A 144 -7.72 -4.78 1.97
CA TYR A 144 -7.34 -6.17 2.20
C TYR A 144 -7.67 -7.04 0.97
N PRO A 145 -6.97 -8.16 0.76
CA PRO A 145 -7.25 -9.09 -0.34
C PRO A 145 -8.61 -9.76 -0.14
N CYS A 146 -9.37 -9.90 -1.22
CA CYS A 146 -10.69 -10.54 -1.21
C CYS A 146 -10.81 -11.55 -2.35
N SER A 147 -11.11 -12.80 -2.00
CA SER A 147 -11.22 -13.91 -2.96
C SER A 147 -12.57 -13.95 -3.71
N ASP A 148 -13.59 -13.25 -3.21
CA ASP A 148 -14.98 -13.38 -3.68
C ASP A 148 -15.33 -12.50 -4.90
N LEU A 149 -14.41 -11.68 -5.37
CA LEU A 149 -14.64 -10.77 -6.51
C LEU A 149 -14.68 -11.48 -7.88
N GLY A 150 -14.50 -12.81 -7.93
CA GLY A 150 -14.49 -13.63 -9.14
C GLY A 150 -15.64 -14.64 -9.29
N SER A 151 -16.62 -14.70 -8.40
CA SER A 151 -17.64 -15.78 -8.42
C SER A 151 -18.94 -15.46 -9.17
N ASN A 152 -19.10 -14.28 -9.78
CA ASN A 152 -20.23 -14.03 -10.67
C ASN A 152 -19.88 -14.35 -12.13
N GLY A 153 -19.92 -15.64 -12.47
CA GLY A 153 -20.49 -16.09 -13.75
C GLY A 153 -19.57 -16.52 -14.90
N ASP A 154 -18.24 -16.48 -14.78
CA ASP A 154 -17.38 -16.83 -15.93
C ASP A 154 -16.25 -17.82 -15.56
N LYS A 155 -16.61 -19.11 -15.55
CA LYS A 155 -15.70 -20.24 -15.21
C LYS A 155 -14.58 -20.48 -16.23
N ASN A 156 -14.50 -19.70 -17.32
CA ASN A 156 -13.51 -19.87 -18.39
C ASN A 156 -12.27 -18.97 -18.28
N ARG A 157 -12.16 -18.12 -17.25
CA ARG A 157 -10.89 -17.44 -16.94
C ARG A 157 -10.11 -18.26 -15.92
N SER A 158 -9.26 -19.15 -16.43
CA SER A 158 -8.22 -19.80 -15.65
C SER A 158 -7.22 -18.75 -15.15
N GLY A 159 -7.48 -18.20 -13.97
CA GLY A 159 -6.69 -17.15 -13.34
C GLY A 159 -7.51 -16.49 -12.26
N GLY A 160 -7.70 -17.16 -11.13
CA GLY A 160 -8.36 -16.60 -9.95
C GLY A 160 -7.50 -15.51 -9.32
N GLU A 161 -7.41 -14.35 -9.95
CA GLU A 161 -6.84 -13.16 -9.33
C GLU A 161 -7.85 -12.64 -8.31
N GLY A 162 -7.58 -12.90 -7.03
CA GLY A 162 -8.29 -12.25 -5.92
C GLY A 162 -8.24 -10.73 -6.08
N GLY A 163 -9.35 -10.06 -5.78
CA GLY A 163 -9.44 -8.61 -5.83
C GLY A 163 -8.96 -7.96 -4.54
N VAL A 164 -9.09 -6.64 -4.47
CA VAL A 164 -8.81 -5.85 -3.25
C VAL A 164 -10.10 -5.16 -2.85
N HIS A 165 -10.51 -5.36 -1.61
CA HIS A 165 -11.59 -4.59 -1.01
C HIS A 165 -11.01 -3.39 -0.28
N VAL A 166 -11.60 -2.20 -0.48
CA VAL A 166 -11.23 -0.97 0.22
C VAL A 166 -12.43 -0.51 1.03
N PHE A 167 -12.26 -0.43 2.35
CA PHE A 167 -13.30 -0.07 3.29
C PHE A 167 -12.97 1.24 3.98
N ALA A 168 -13.90 2.20 3.94
CA ALA A 168 -13.81 3.41 4.75
C ALA A 168 -14.18 3.07 6.21
N SER A 169 -13.27 3.33 7.15
CA SER A 169 -13.49 2.99 8.57
C SER A 169 -14.66 3.72 9.24
N GLY A 170 -15.19 4.75 8.61
CA GLY A 170 -16.12 5.71 9.22
C GLY A 170 -15.46 6.63 10.27
N LEU A 171 -14.21 6.36 10.66
CA LEU A 171 -13.47 7.21 11.58
C LEU A 171 -12.95 8.44 10.85
N ALA A 172 -13.37 9.61 11.33
CA ALA A 172 -12.86 10.89 10.89
C ALA A 172 -12.35 11.69 12.10
N LEU A 173 -11.06 11.99 12.11
CA LEU A 173 -10.45 12.88 13.10
C LEU A 173 -10.32 14.28 12.50
N LYS A 174 -10.47 15.31 13.33
CA LYS A 174 -10.37 16.69 12.85
C LYS A 174 -9.36 17.52 13.60
N THR A 175 -8.59 18.35 12.88
CA THR A 175 -7.66 19.31 13.49
C THR A 175 -8.35 20.53 14.08
N ASP A 176 -9.61 20.79 13.70
CA ASP A 176 -10.45 21.86 14.25
C ASP A 176 -11.14 21.47 15.57
N SER A 177 -10.86 20.27 16.08
CA SER A 177 -11.39 19.75 17.34
C SER A 177 -10.27 19.45 18.32
N VAL A 178 -10.38 19.94 19.56
CA VAL A 178 -9.42 19.65 20.64
C VAL A 178 -9.17 18.15 20.77
N ARG A 179 -10.23 17.34 20.76
CA ARG A 179 -10.13 15.88 20.83
C ARG A 179 -9.34 15.32 19.64
N GLY A 180 -9.66 15.77 18.43
CA GLY A 180 -8.98 15.31 17.22
C GLY A 180 -7.50 15.68 17.21
N THR A 181 -7.13 16.88 17.66
CA THR A 181 -5.72 17.31 17.79
C THR A 181 -4.90 16.39 18.69
N PHE A 182 -5.48 15.85 19.78
CA PHE A 182 -4.78 14.87 20.62
C PHE A 182 -4.85 13.43 20.10
N GLN A 183 -5.88 13.08 19.34
CA GLN A 183 -6.03 11.75 18.76
C GLN A 183 -5.17 11.54 17.50
N LEU A 184 -4.96 12.57 16.68
CA LEU A 184 -4.19 12.49 15.45
C LEU A 184 -2.74 12.01 15.67
N PRO A 185 -1.95 12.57 16.60
CA PRO A 185 -0.61 12.05 16.89
C PRO A 185 -0.61 10.57 17.30
N ARG A 186 -1.64 10.11 18.02
CA ARG A 186 -1.79 8.71 18.41
C ARG A 186 -2.13 7.83 17.20
N LEU A 187 -3.01 8.31 16.32
CA LEU A 187 -3.33 7.62 15.07
C LEU A 187 -2.06 7.43 14.23
N TYR A 188 -1.31 8.49 13.94
CA TYR A 188 -0.09 8.40 13.14
C TYR A 188 0.99 7.56 13.82
N ARG A 189 1.13 7.64 15.15
CA ARG A 189 2.00 6.72 15.90
C ARG A 189 1.59 5.26 15.68
N ASN A 190 0.31 4.94 15.83
CA ASN A 190 -0.18 3.57 15.70
C ASN A 190 -0.07 3.06 14.27
N LEU A 191 -0.27 3.93 13.28
CA LEU A 191 -0.04 3.63 11.87
C LEU A 191 1.41 3.19 11.61
N LEU A 192 2.38 3.97 12.10
CA LEU A 192 3.81 3.67 11.95
C LEU A 192 4.24 2.44 12.75
N ALA A 193 3.62 2.21 13.91
CA ALA A 193 3.86 1.01 14.71
C ALA A 193 3.31 -0.23 14.02
N TYR A 194 2.10 -0.16 13.46
CA TYR A 194 1.45 -1.24 12.73
C TYR A 194 2.27 -1.68 11.52
N GLY A 195 2.76 -0.74 10.71
CA GLY A 195 3.59 -1.08 9.54
C GLY A 195 4.94 -1.72 9.89
N MET A 196 5.43 -1.55 11.12
CA MET A 196 6.66 -2.18 11.64
C MET A 196 6.35 -3.26 12.69
N ASP A 197 5.15 -3.83 12.68
CA ASP A 197 4.78 -4.83 13.68
C ASP A 197 5.54 -6.14 13.41
N GLU A 198 6.54 -6.38 14.26
CA GLU A 198 7.44 -7.54 14.29
C GLU A 198 6.84 -8.73 15.09
N GLY A 199 5.56 -8.67 15.47
CA GLY A 199 4.85 -9.84 15.99
C GLY A 199 4.67 -10.93 14.92
N ASP A 200 4.51 -12.19 15.34
CA ASP A 200 4.34 -13.33 14.41
C ASP A 200 3.17 -13.16 13.42
N ASP A 201 2.10 -12.49 13.89
CA ASP A 201 0.91 -12.10 13.11
C ASP A 201 0.92 -10.62 12.71
N GLY A 202 2.03 -9.93 12.94
CA GLY A 202 2.22 -8.51 12.65
C GLY A 202 2.39 -8.24 11.16
N TYR A 203 2.16 -7.00 10.74
CA TYR A 203 2.24 -6.62 9.32
C TYR A 203 3.64 -6.85 8.73
N TRP A 204 4.70 -6.61 9.50
CA TRP A 204 6.07 -6.75 9.00
C TRP A 204 6.51 -8.23 9.03
N ASP A 205 6.59 -8.86 10.21
CA ASP A 205 7.13 -10.22 10.33
C ASP A 205 6.14 -11.32 9.94
N GLY A 206 4.84 -11.05 10.03
CA GLY A 206 3.79 -11.93 9.54
C GLY A 206 3.53 -11.82 8.03
N PHE A 207 3.92 -10.70 7.40
CA PHE A 207 3.65 -10.45 5.99
C PHE A 207 4.80 -9.80 5.22
N LEU A 208 4.90 -8.46 5.20
CA LEU A 208 5.68 -7.77 4.17
C LEU A 208 7.18 -8.02 4.33
N GLY A 209 7.70 -7.93 5.55
CA GLY A 209 9.09 -8.24 5.89
C GLY A 209 9.44 -9.68 5.52
N ARG A 210 8.60 -10.65 5.92
CA ARG A 210 8.77 -12.06 5.57
C ARG A 210 8.85 -12.32 4.07
N VAL A 211 7.95 -11.70 3.29
CA VAL A 211 7.95 -11.82 1.83
C VAL A 211 9.24 -11.26 1.23
N LEU A 212 9.64 -10.05 1.65
CA LEU A 212 10.85 -9.40 1.13
C LEU A 212 12.12 -10.17 1.51
N GLU A 213 12.22 -10.66 2.74
CA GLU A 213 13.35 -11.48 3.19
C GLU A 213 13.48 -12.78 2.40
N LYS A 214 12.35 -13.42 2.10
CA LYS A 214 12.32 -14.65 1.29
C LYS A 214 12.82 -14.39 -0.13
N LEU A 215 12.35 -13.31 -0.77
CA LEU A 215 12.82 -12.88 -2.10
C LEU A 215 14.31 -12.49 -2.11
N ALA A 216 14.79 -11.89 -1.03
CA ALA A 216 16.19 -11.51 -0.84
C ALA A 216 17.12 -12.73 -0.64
N SER A 217 16.57 -13.87 -0.23
CA SER A 217 17.34 -15.09 0.07
C SER A 217 17.31 -16.11 -1.08
N ASP A 218 16.19 -16.19 -1.80
CA ASP A 218 15.90 -17.29 -2.73
C ASP A 218 16.35 -17.07 -4.18
N GLY A 219 17.09 -15.98 -4.49
CA GLY A 219 17.78 -15.72 -5.78
C GLY A 219 17.22 -16.52 -6.96
N GLY A 220 16.17 -15.98 -7.58
CA GLY A 220 15.24 -16.70 -8.47
C GLY A 220 15.85 -17.88 -9.23
N ARG A 221 15.51 -19.11 -8.83
CA ARG A 221 15.44 -20.24 -9.75
C ARG A 221 14.20 -20.07 -10.61
N GLY A 222 14.31 -19.23 -11.63
CA GLY A 222 13.38 -19.10 -12.75
C GLY A 222 14.15 -19.19 -14.04
#